data_AF-A0A6J4GZG4-F1
#
_entry.id   AF-A0A6J4GZG4-F1
#
_cell.length_a   1.000
_cell.length_b   1.000
_cell.length_c   1.000
_cell.angle_alpha   90.00
_cell.angle_beta   90.00
_cell.angle_gamma   90.00
#
_symmetry.space_group_name_H-M   'P 1'
#
loop_
_entity.id
_entity.type
_entity.pdbx_description
1 polymer ?
#
loop_
_entity_poly.entity_id
_entity_poly.type
_entity_poly.pdbx_seq_one_letter_code
_entity_poly.pdbx_strand_id
1 'polypeptide(L)'
;MRKRERIRSLVSLGKRAGYGLFAIAIAVFFWGFATGFEDWMVTLVAATMAVGSALLAPAIVFGYGIGAAERDERERPITRR
;
A
#
# COMPACT_ATOMS: atom_id res chain seq x y z
N MET A 1 -2.51 13.44 -19.85
CA MET A 1 -3.26 13.59 -18.58
C MET A 1 -4.01 12.31 -18.14
N ARG A 2 -4.99 11.77 -18.88
CA ARG A 2 -5.86 10.64 -18.44
C ARG A 2 -5.20 9.31 -17.99
N LYS A 3 -4.09 8.86 -18.59
CA LYS A 3 -3.44 7.59 -18.18
C LYS A 3 -2.82 7.68 -16.77
N ARG A 4 -2.32 8.86 -16.37
CA ARG A 4 -1.65 9.06 -15.09
C ARG A 4 -2.62 9.08 -13.91
N GLU A 5 -3.81 9.68 -14.09
CA GLU A 5 -4.86 9.66 -13.07
C GLU A 5 -5.35 8.24 -12.75
N ARG A 6 -5.49 7.38 -13.77
CA ARG A 6 -5.86 5.97 -13.55
C ARG A 6 -4.82 5.25 -12.71
N ILE A 7 -3.53 5.40 -13.02
CA ILE A 7 -2.46 4.77 -12.24
C ILE A 7 -2.44 5.34 -10.81
N ARG A 8 -2.64 6.66 -10.64
CA ARG A 8 -2.73 7.28 -9.32
C ARG A 8 -3.88 6.73 -8.48
N SER A 9 -5.05 6.54 -9.10
CA SER A 9 -6.21 5.94 -8.43
C SER A 9 -5.96 4.48 -8.03
N LEU A 10 -5.36 3.67 -8.91
CA LEU A 10 -4.98 2.28 -8.64
C LEU A 10 -3.96 2.17 -7.50
N VAL A 11 -2.96 3.05 -7.49
CA VAL A 11 -1.97 3.13 -6.40
C VAL A 11 -2.63 3.51 -5.08
N SER A 12 -3.53 4.49 -5.10
CA SER A 12 -4.23 4.91 -3.88
C SER A 12 -5.14 3.82 -3.31
N LEU A 13 -5.81 3.05 -4.19
CA LEU A 13 -6.62 1.89 -3.84
C LEU A 13 -5.76 0.77 -3.26
N GLY A 14 -4.62 0.45 -3.90
CA GLY A 14 -3.67 -0.55 -3.41
C GLY A 14 -3.11 -0.20 -2.03
N LYS A 15 -2.77 1.07 -1.79
CA LYS A 15 -2.34 1.55 -0.47
C LYS A 15 -3.44 1.41 0.57
N ARG A 16 -4.68 1.86 0.30
CA ARG A 16 -5.80 1.73 1.24
C ARG A 16 -6.13 0.27 1.55
N ALA A 17 -6.14 -0.60 0.55
CA ALA A 17 -6.37 -2.03 0.73
C ALA A 17 -5.27 -2.68 1.59
N GLY A 18 -4.01 -2.39 1.29
CA GLY A 18 -2.86 -2.90 2.03
C GLY A 18 -2.82 -2.45 3.49
N TYR A 19 -3.03 -1.15 3.75
CA TYR A 19 -3.14 -0.64 5.12
C TYR A 19 -4.35 -1.19 5.87
N GLY A 20 -5.47 -1.42 5.16
CA GLY A 20 -6.65 -2.09 5.73
C GLY A 20 -6.36 -3.51 6.20
N LEU A 21 -5.64 -4.30 5.39
CA LEU A 21 -5.19 -5.64 5.80
C LEU A 21 -4.28 -5.59 7.04
N PHE A 22 -3.34 -4.65 7.09
CA PHE A 22 -2.48 -4.48 8.27
C PHE A 22 -3.27 -4.08 9.51
N ALA A 23 -4.28 -3.20 9.38
CA ALA A 23 -5.14 -2.84 10.51
C ALA A 23 -5.93 -4.05 11.04
N ILE A 24 -6.44 -4.91 10.14
CA ILE A 24 -7.11 -6.16 10.51
C ILE A 24 -6.13 -7.12 11.20
N ALA A 25 -4.93 -7.29 10.64
CA ALA A 25 -3.89 -8.13 11.24
C ALA A 25 -3.53 -7.68 12.66
N ILE A 26 -3.38 -6.36 12.87
CA ILE A 26 -3.14 -5.76 14.19
C ILE A 26 -4.31 -6.06 15.13
N ALA A 27 -5.56 -5.85 14.69
CA ALA A 27 -6.74 -6.11 15.51
C ALA A 27 -6.85 -7.57 15.94
N VAL A 28 -6.65 -8.51 15.01
CA VAL A 28 -6.65 -9.96 15.29
C VAL A 28 -5.52 -10.34 16.23
N PHE A 29 -4.32 -9.77 16.02
CA PHE A 29 -3.17 -10.02 16.90
C PHE A 29 -3.45 -9.58 18.34
N PHE A 30 -3.97 -8.37 18.54
CA PHE A 30 -4.32 -7.89 19.88
C PHE A 30 -5.50 -8.65 20.51
N TRP A 31 -6.45 -9.10 19.69
CA TRP A 31 -7.52 -9.97 20.16
C TRP A 31 -6.97 -11.32 20.65
N GLY A 32 -6.16 -12.00 19.85
CA GLY A 32 -5.49 -13.24 20.24
C GLY A 32 -4.55 -13.04 21.45
N PHE A 33 -3.91 -11.88 21.56
CA PHE A 33 -3.11 -11.54 22.74
C PHE A 33 -3.97 -11.44 24.02
N ALA A 34 -5.20 -10.94 23.91
CA ALA A 34 -6.12 -10.82 25.05
C ALA A 34 -6.80 -12.15 25.42
N THR A 35 -7.09 -13.01 24.44
CA THR A 35 -7.87 -14.26 24.63
C THR A 35 -7.03 -15.54 24.65
N GLY A 36 -5.74 -15.46 24.31
CA GLY A 36 -4.88 -16.60 24.00
C GLY A 36 -4.80 -16.86 22.49
N PHE A 37 -3.60 -17.21 22.02
CA PHE A 37 -3.34 -17.48 20.60
C PHE A 37 -3.71 -18.93 20.25
N GLU A 38 -4.79 -19.09 19.48
CA GLU A 38 -5.12 -20.33 18.79
C GLU A 38 -4.33 -20.44 17.47
N ASP A 39 -4.03 -21.66 17.03
CA ASP A 39 -3.18 -21.94 15.85
C ASP A 39 -3.72 -21.30 14.55
N TRP A 40 -5.04 -21.22 14.42
CA TRP A 40 -5.69 -20.57 13.27
C TRP A 40 -5.51 -19.04 13.28
N MET A 41 -5.41 -18.40 14.45
CA MET A 41 -5.19 -16.97 14.56
C MET A 41 -3.77 -16.62 14.10
N VAL A 42 -2.78 -17.42 14.50
CA VAL A 42 -1.38 -17.25 14.07
C VAL A 42 -1.27 -17.36 12.56
N THR A 43 -1.93 -18.37 11.97
CA THR A 43 -1.97 -18.57 10.52
C THR A 43 -2.63 -17.39 9.80
N LEU A 44 -3.75 -16.89 10.34
CA LEU A 44 -4.46 -15.75 9.76
C LEU A 44 -3.63 -14.46 9.79
N VAL A 45 -2.95 -14.17 10.91
CA VAL A 45 -2.05 -13.01 11.05
C VAL A 45 -0.88 -13.14 10.08
N ALA A 46 -0.22 -14.30 10.00
CA ALA A 46 0.88 -14.53 9.07
C ALA A 46 0.45 -14.35 7.61
N ALA A 47 -0.71 -14.92 7.22
CA ALA A 47 -1.24 -14.81 5.87
C ALA A 47 -1.59 -13.36 5.50
N THR A 48 -2.27 -12.64 6.40
CA THR A 48 -2.63 -11.23 6.16
C THR A 48 -1.40 -10.32 6.10
N MET A 49 -0.37 -10.56 6.92
CA MET A 49 0.91 -9.85 6.82
C MET A 49 1.63 -10.12 5.50
N ALA A 50 1.68 -11.38 5.05
CA ALA A 50 2.33 -11.75 3.79
C ALA A 50 1.62 -11.10 2.59
N VAL A 51 0.28 -11.24 2.52
CA VAL A 51 -0.54 -10.66 1.45
C VAL A 51 -0.50 -9.13 1.49
N GLY A 52 -0.62 -8.53 2.68
CA GLY A 52 -0.54 -7.08 2.88
C GLY A 52 0.81 -6.51 2.42
N SER A 53 1.91 -7.19 2.73
CA SER A 53 3.26 -6.78 2.30
C SER A 53 3.44 -6.90 0.79
N ALA A 54 2.96 -8.01 0.19
CA ALA A 54 3.00 -8.23 -1.25
C ALA A 54 2.17 -7.20 -2.04
N LEU A 55 1.09 -6.66 -1.45
CA LEU A 55 0.30 -5.57 -2.02
C LEU A 55 0.93 -4.19 -1.80
N LEU A 56 1.50 -3.94 -0.61
CA LEU A 56 2.11 -2.66 -0.26
C LEU A 56 3.35 -2.37 -1.10
N ALA A 57 4.23 -3.35 -1.30
CA ALA A 57 5.49 -3.17 -2.02
C ALA A 57 5.30 -2.57 -3.43
N PRO A 58 4.48 -3.17 -4.33
CA PRO A 58 4.22 -2.58 -5.65
C PRO A 58 3.48 -1.24 -5.54
N ALA A 59 2.53 -1.09 -4.61
CA ALA A 59 1.81 0.17 -4.42
C ALA A 59 2.74 1.33 -3.98
N ILE A 60 3.75 1.05 -3.17
CA ILE A 60 4.77 2.03 -2.78
C ILE A 60 5.66 2.38 -3.98
N VAL A 61 6.18 1.38 -4.70
CA VAL A 61 7.06 1.59 -5.87
C VAL A 61 6.37 2.44 -6.94
N PHE A 62 5.14 2.07 -7.33
CA PHE A 62 4.38 2.85 -8.31
C PHE A 62 4.03 4.26 -7.78
N GLY A 63 3.76 4.40 -6.47
CA GLY A 63 3.52 5.71 -5.86
C GLY A 63 4.73 6.65 -5.90
N TYR A 64 5.93 6.13 -5.63
CA TYR A 64 7.16 6.90 -5.72
C TYR A 64 7.50 7.30 -7.17
N GLY A 65 7.35 6.37 -8.13
CA GLY A 65 7.61 6.66 -9.54
C GLY A 65 6.72 7.78 -10.11
N ILE A 66 5.45 7.82 -9.72
CA ILE A 66 4.53 8.89 -10.15
C ILE A 66 4.87 10.22 -9.47
N GLY A 67 5.15 10.20 -8.16
CA GLY A 67 5.53 11.42 -7.43
C GLY A 67 6.84 12.03 -7.92
N ALA A 68 7.82 11.20 -8.28
CA ALA A 68 9.08 11.64 -8.88
C ALA A 68 8.86 12.23 -10.28
N ALA A 69 8.02 11.60 -11.11
CA ALA A 69 7.66 12.14 -12.42
C ALA A 69 6.89 13.47 -12.33
N GLU A 70 6.01 13.61 -11.33
CA GLU A 70 5.30 14.88 -11.06
C GLU A 70 6.25 15.99 -10.58
N ARG A 71 7.28 15.67 -9.78
CA ARG A 71 8.32 16.63 -9.38
C ARG A 71 9.20 17.06 -10.54
N ASP A 72 9.70 16.09 -11.32
CA ASP A 72 10.56 16.36 -12.49
C ASP A 72 9.84 17.22 -13.54
N GLU A 73 8.54 17.00 -13.76
CA GLU A 73 7.74 17.80 -14.69
C GLU A 73 7.42 19.20 -14.16
N ARG A 74 7.41 19.40 -12.83
CA ARG A 74 7.23 20.71 -12.19
C ARG A 74 8.51 21.53 -12.15
N GLU A 75 9.67 20.86 -12.13
CA GLU A 75 11.00 21.47 -12.10
C GLU A 75 11.58 21.73 -13.49
N ARG A 76 11.05 21.10 -14.55
CA ARG A 76 11.42 21.42 -15.94
C ARG A 76 11.05 22.87 -16.28
N PRO A 77 12.03 23.77 -16.47
CA PRO A 77 11.77 25.12 -16.92
C PRO A 77 11.23 25.04 -18.35
N ILE A 78 10.24 25.87 -18.65
CA ILE A 78 9.71 26.12 -19.98
C ILE A 78 10.81 26.79 -20.82
N THR A 79 11.84 26.04 -21.23
CA THR A 79 12.75 26.49 -22.30
C THR A 79 12.03 26.28 -23.61
N ARG A 80 11.16 27.25 -23.92
CA ARG A 80 10.64 27.49 -25.25
C ARG A 80 11.80 28.09 -26.05
N ARG A 81 12.36 27.35 -27.00
CA ARG A 81 13.07 27.90 -28.15
C ARG A 81 12.21 27.66 -29.38
#